data_AF-A0A6P2A103-F1
#
_entry.id   AF-A0A6P2A103-F1
#
_cell.length_a   1.000
_cell.length_b   1.000
_cell.length_c   1.000
_cell.angle_alpha   90.00
_cell.angle_beta   90.00
_cell.angle_gamma   90.00
#
_symmetry.space_group_name_H-M   'P 1'
#
loop_
_entity.id
_entity.type
_entity.pdbx_description
1 polymer ?
#
loop_
_entity_poly.entity_id
_entity_poly.type
_entity_poly.pdbx_seq_one_letter_code
_entity_poly.pdbx_strand_id
1 'polypeptide(L)' 'MTPKILRQLWSVVENSQAKILLQMDDASLVKWLVKQTTNQALLDPNETDYLSDYVQSRLTLIRDLAHERQC' A
#
# COMPACT_ATOMS: atom_id res chain seq x y z
N MET A 1 12.04 -0.56 8.87
CA MET A 1 10.59 -0.84 9.02
C MET A 1 10.13 -0.84 10.48
N THR A 2 9.44 0.22 10.90
CA THR A 2 8.80 0.30 12.22
C THR A 2 7.30 -0.08 12.14
N PRO A 3 6.68 -0.57 13.24
CA PRO A 3 5.25 -0.93 13.27
C PRO A 3 4.31 0.23 12.88
N LYS A 4 4.77 1.46 13.08
CA LYS A 4 4.04 2.68 12.71
C LYS A 4 3.82 2.77 11.20
N ILE A 5 4.83 2.44 10.40
CA ILE A 5 4.79 2.53 8.93
C ILE A 5 3.83 1.48 8.38
N LEU A 6 3.90 0.24 8.89
CA LEU A 6 2.96 -0.81 8.53
C LEU A 6 1.51 -0.43 8.83
N ARG A 7 1.25 0.14 10.02
CA ARG A 7 -0.10 0.62 10.36
C ARG A 7 -0.55 1.75 9.43
N GLN A 8 0.34 2.66 9.04
CA GLN A 8 -0.02 3.70 8.09
C GLN A 8 -0.30 3.15 6.69
N LEU A 9 0.51 2.21 6.18
CA LEU A 9 0.24 1.54 4.92
C LEU A 9 -1.14 0.88 4.93
N TRP A 10 -1.44 0.07 5.94
CA TRP A 10 -2.73 -0.60 6.04
C TRP A 10 -3.87 0.41 6.21
N SER A 11 -3.67 1.49 6.98
CA SER A 11 -4.64 2.58 7.06
C SER A 11 -4.89 3.22 5.69
N VAL A 12 -3.86 3.44 4.87
CA VAL A 12 -4.03 3.92 3.49
C VAL A 12 -4.84 2.93 2.68
N VAL A 13 -4.49 1.64 2.69
CA VAL A 13 -5.22 0.59 1.98
C VAL A 13 -6.69 0.57 2.39
N GLU A 14 -6.99 0.64 3.69
CA GLU A 14 -8.36 0.60 4.20
C GLU A 14 -9.18 1.86 3.90
N ASN A 15 -8.55 3.04 3.94
CA ASN A 15 -9.20 4.31 3.58
C ASN A 15 -9.33 4.49 2.06
N SER A 16 -8.61 3.69 1.28
CA SER A 16 -8.71 3.69 -0.18
C SER A 16 -9.97 2.97 -0.64
N GLN A 17 -10.56 3.45 -1.73
CA GLN A 17 -11.67 2.72 -2.37
C GLN A 17 -11.12 1.46 -3.04
N ALA A 18 -11.70 0.30 -2.68
CA ALA A 18 -11.37 -1.00 -3.26
C ALA A 18 -11.32 -0.98 -4.79
N LYS A 19 -12.29 -0.31 -5.43
CA LYS A 19 -12.36 -0.17 -6.89
C LYS A 19 -11.10 0.48 -7.48
N ILE A 20 -10.51 1.47 -6.81
CA ILE A 20 -9.29 2.13 -7.28
C ILE A 20 -8.10 1.16 -7.14
N LEU A 21 -8.00 0.43 -6.03
CA LEU A 21 -6.95 -0.56 -5.80
C LEU A 21 -7.00 -1.70 -6.83
N LEU A 22 -8.20 -2.12 -7.24
CA LEU A 22 -8.42 -3.19 -8.22
C LEU A 22 -8.25 -2.74 -9.67
N GLN A 23 -8.48 -1.46 -9.98
CA GLN A 23 -8.31 -0.92 -11.34
C GLN A 23 -6.85 -0.68 -11.72
N MET A 24 -5.96 -0.54 -10.73
CA MET A 24 -4.53 -0.29 -10.97
C MET A 24 -3.77 -1.59 -11.26
N ASP A 25 -2.84 -1.53 -12.20
CA ASP A 25 -1.84 -2.57 -12.39
C ASP A 25 -0.90 -2.64 -11.17
N ASP A 26 -0.17 -3.76 -11.07
CA ASP A 26 0.67 -4.09 -9.92
C ASP A 26 1.70 -2.99 -9.63
N ALA A 27 2.38 -2.51 -10.67
CA ALA A 27 3.43 -1.50 -10.53
C ALA A 27 2.84 -0.14 -10.12
N SER A 28 1.70 0.23 -10.70
CA SER A 28 0.99 1.46 -10.34
C SER A 28 0.46 1.40 -8.90
N LEU A 29 -0.09 0.26 -8.47
CA LEU A 29 -0.60 0.08 -7.12
C LEU A 29 0.51 0.19 -6.07
N VAL A 30 1.65 -0.48 -6.29
CA VAL A 30 2.83 -0.39 -5.41
C VAL A 30 3.27 1.08 -5.29
N LYS A 31 3.53 1.74 -6.42
CA LYS A 31 3.98 3.14 -6.43
C LYS A 31 3.00 4.06 -5.73
N TRP A 32 1.69 3.85 -5.93
CA TRP A 32 0.66 4.66 -5.31
C TRP A 32 0.63 4.48 -3.79
N LEU A 33 0.62 3.24 -3.30
CA LEU A 33 0.62 2.93 -1.87
C LEU A 33 1.87 3.44 -1.17
N VAL A 34 3.04 3.23 -1.78
CA VAL A 34 4.31 3.74 -1.27
C VAL A 34 4.27 5.26 -1.20
N LYS A 35 3.84 5.94 -2.26
CA LYS A 35 3.74 7.41 -2.29
C LYS A 35 2.79 7.95 -1.22
N GLN A 36 1.61 7.36 -1.04
CA GLN A 36 0.66 7.78 -0.01
C GLN A 36 1.24 7.61 1.39
N THR A 37 1.86 6.46 1.65
CA THR A 37 2.48 6.15 2.95
C THR A 37 3.68 7.04 3.22
N THR A 38 4.54 7.29 2.23
CA THR A 38 5.69 8.20 2.34
C THR A 38 5.24 9.63 2.64
N ASN A 39 4.17 10.11 1.99
CA ASN A 39 3.60 11.43 2.29
C ASN A 39 3.04 11.54 3.71
N GLN A 40 2.47 10.47 4.25
CA GLN A 40 1.88 10.45 5.60
C GLN A 40 2.92 10.25 6.71
N ALA A 41 3.94 9.41 6.46
CA ALA A 41 4.93 9.00 7.45
C ALA A 41 6.25 9.80 7.37
N LEU A 42 6.44 10.61 6.33
CA LEU A 42 7.71 11.29 6.01
C LEU A 42 8.87 10.29 5.96
N LEU A 43 8.73 9.27 5.12
CA LEU A 43 9.73 8.19 5.02
C LEU A 43 10.99 8.66 4.30
N ASP A 44 12.14 8.21 4.81
CA ASP A 44 13.41 8.31 4.12
C ASP A 44 13.43 7.40 2.87
N PRO A 45 14.35 7.66 1.92
CA PRO A 45 14.50 6.83 0.72
C PRO A 45 14.71 5.34 1.04
N ASN A 46 15.53 5.02 2.05
CA ASN A 46 15.78 3.63 2.47
C ASN A 46 14.52 2.94 3.00
N GLU A 47 13.69 3.63 3.78
CA GLU A 47 12.43 3.07 4.29
C GLU A 47 11.39 2.97 3.17
N THR A 48 11.45 3.85 2.18
CA THR A 48 10.59 3.83 0.99
C THR A 48 10.86 2.62 0.11
N ASP A 49 12.14 2.29 -0.13
CA ASP A 49 12.54 1.09 -0.87
C ASP A 49 12.08 -0.18 -0.13
N TYR A 50 12.32 -0.24 1.18
CA TYR A 50 11.87 -1.36 2.01
C TYR A 50 10.34 -1.50 2.01
N LEU A 51 9.61 -0.38 2.00
CA LEU A 51 8.16 -0.37 1.90
C LEU A 51 7.70 -0.89 0.55
N SER A 52 8.37 -0.48 -0.54
CA SER A 52 8.05 -0.94 -1.89
C SER A 52 8.17 -2.45 -2.01
N ASP A 53 9.28 -3.03 -1.54
CA ASP A 53 9.50 -4.48 -1.55
C ASP A 53 8.45 -5.22 -0.69
N TYR A 54 8.10 -4.64 0.46
CA TYR A 54 7.07 -5.19 1.34
C TYR A 54 5.69 -5.18 0.68
N VAL A 55 5.29 -4.05 0.09
CA VAL A 55 4.01 -3.91 -0.61
C VAL A 55 3.93 -4.86 -1.80
N GLN A 56 5.02 -4.99 -2.56
CA GLN A 56 5.09 -5.91 -3.69
C GLN A 56 4.93 -7.37 -3.26
N SER A 57 5.57 -7.76 -2.14
CA SER A 57 5.42 -9.11 -1.55
C SER A 57 4.02 -9.38 -1.00
N ARG A 58 3.27 -8.32 -0.64
CA ARG A 58 1.93 -8.39 -0.05
C ARG A 58 0.83 -7.98 -1.03
N LEU A 59 1.17 -7.76 -2.30
CA LEU A 59 0.27 -7.18 -3.28
C LEU A 59 -0.98 -8.03 -3.50
N THR A 60 -0.80 -9.35 -3.59
CA THR A 60 -1.88 -10.33 -3.72
C THR A 60 -2.89 -10.18 -2.58
N LEU A 61 -2.41 -10.10 -1.33
CA LEU A 61 -3.24 -9.93 -0.15
C LEU A 61 -4.01 -8.60 -0.17
N ILE A 62 -3.38 -7.52 -0.60
CA ILE A 62 -4.03 -6.20 -0.72
C ILE A 62 -5.16 -6.27 -1.76
N ARG A 63 -4.95 -6.97 -2.87
CA ARG A 63 -5.98 -7.18 -3.89
C ARG A 63 -7.11 -8.07 -3.42
N ASP A 64 -6.81 -9.16 -2.73
CA ASP A 64 -7.84 -10.03 -2.14
C ASP A 64 -8.70 -9.23 -1.17
N LEU A 65 -8.08 -8.46 -0.26
CA LEU A 65 -8.80 -7.60 0.68
C LEU A 65 -9.66 -6.55 -0.04
N ALA A 66 -9.13 -5.92 -1.10
CA ALA A 66 -9.90 -4.98 -1.89
C ALA A 66 -11.08 -5.67 -2.59
N HIS A 67 -10.89 -6.90 -3.09
CA HIS A 67 -11.95 -7.67 -3.73
C HIS A 67 -13.06 -8.02 -2.75
N GLU A 68 -12.72 -8.50 -1.55
CA GLU A 68 -13.68 -8.81 -0.49
C GLU A 68 -14.49 -7.57 -0.06
N ARG A 69 -13.86 -6.39 -0.04
CA ARG A 69 -14.52 -5.12 0.32
C ARG A 69 -15.41 -4.55 -0.78
N GLN A 70 -15.32 -5.07 -2.00
CA GLN A 70 -16.18 -4.66 -3.11
C GLN A 70 -17.52 -5.42 -3.13
N CYS A 71 -17.61 -6.55 -2.41
CA CYS A 71 -18.80 -7.40 -2.34
C CYS A 71 -19.86 -6.89 -1.36
#